data_AF-A0A173SGN9-F1
#
_entry.id   AF-A0A173SGN9-F1
#
_cell.length_a   1.000
_cell.length_b   1.000
_cell.length_c   1.000
_cell.angle_alpha   90.00
_cell.angle_beta   90.00
_cell.angle_gamma   90.00
#
_symmetry.space_group_name_H-M   'P 1'
#
loop_
_entity.id
_entity.type
_entity.pdbx_description
1 polymer ?
#
loop_
_entity_poly.entity_id
_entity_poly.type
_entity_poly.pdbx_seq_one_letter_code
_entity_poly.pdbx_strand_id
1 'polypeptide(L)'
;MNPLSDLERLVAAIEKQGANIAPTYQEYMPIAFAIANDCGEAGRTFFHRICRMSEKYVSGEADKLYDHALKGGNGRNGLGSVFHLADLAGVKLDKSMAEAGKLSNFQTFTPPSHTHTCTHEEQSVKNVPPTFPEYPWPAFLKGMIDRGDTPAQRDILLLGAITVLGATLNKSLRISYGRKFYYPCLQTFIVAPPASGKGALAWTRRLAEPIHEAMMADYRQRHKAYREEKSRWDSLGKKKSDTPEPEMPPLKMFLIAGNNSGTGVLENLIEADGIGLICETEADTVSTAIGTEHGHWSDTLRKCHDHERLAFNRRTNREYRECPASYLSVLLSGTPAQVRPLIPSAENGLFSRQLFYRMPPIDEWADQFEQGDEDMDSLFSDWGKQWKILVDYLRERVNIIQFHLSDTQKERFNSCFARIFGHAGLSYGYPMRSSVARIAINICRIASVVAFLRSVESLLIPQAILDSQFSILNCPGLSPAPEIPEENVRDGIVPSLELRIDDDDFKAVLSLVEPLYRHSAGILTLLPSDEAPRSRTPTPQEALFAALPLSFNRQQALEEAERNNIPTATLDTCLKRMQERGTLEKNGRGEYSFGGRVTHK
;
A
#
# COMPACT_ATOMS: atom_id res chain seq x y z
N MET A 1 26.08 26.41 31.17
CA MET A 1 26.93 25.76 30.15
C MET A 1 27.49 26.85 29.27
N ASN A 2 28.78 26.82 28.94
CA ASN A 2 29.39 27.77 28.02
C ASN A 2 29.46 27.07 26.65
N PRO A 3 28.60 27.48 25.68
CA PRO A 3 28.46 26.80 24.39
C PRO A 3 29.79 26.58 23.65
N LEU A 4 30.70 27.57 23.74
CA LEU A 4 32.02 27.50 23.13
C LEU A 4 32.92 26.44 23.76
N SER A 5 32.92 26.32 25.10
CA SER A 5 33.73 25.30 25.78
C SER A 5 33.19 23.88 25.57
N ASP A 6 31.87 23.75 25.43
CA ASP A 6 31.22 22.46 25.20
C ASP A 6 31.43 22.00 23.75
N LEU A 7 31.35 22.93 22.79
CA LEU A 7 31.70 22.68 21.39
C LEU A 7 33.19 22.33 21.22
N GLU A 8 34.10 23.03 21.90
CA GLU A 8 35.53 22.75 21.84
C GLU A 8 35.86 21.31 22.31
N ARG A 9 35.26 20.88 23.42
CA ARG A 9 35.42 19.51 23.92
C ARG A 9 34.84 18.47 22.96
N LEU A 10 33.69 18.75 22.36
CA LEU A 10 33.07 17.88 21.36
C LEU A 10 33.97 17.74 20.12
N VAL A 11 34.48 18.85 19.59
CA VAL A 11 35.40 18.84 18.42
C VAL A 11 36.67 18.06 18.73
N ALA A 12 37.25 18.23 19.91
CA ALA A 12 38.42 17.45 20.34
C ALA A 12 38.12 15.94 20.42
N ALA A 13 36.92 15.55 20.87
CA ALA A 13 36.50 14.16 20.91
C ALA A 13 36.29 13.55 19.51
N ILE A 14 35.74 14.35 18.58
CA ILE A 14 35.54 13.98 17.17
C ILE A 14 36.91 13.78 16.49
N GLU A 15 37.81 14.75 16.60
CA GLU A 15 39.16 14.69 16.01
C GLU A 15 39.97 13.50 16.55
N LYS A 16 39.91 13.27 17.87
CA LYS A 16 40.59 12.12 18.50
C LYS A 16 40.08 10.77 17.99
N GLN A 17 38.78 10.68 17.70
CA GLN A 17 38.14 9.43 17.26
C GLN A 17 38.08 9.31 15.74
N GLY A 18 38.54 10.31 14.98
CA GLY A 18 38.52 10.32 13.53
C GLY A 18 37.11 10.20 12.94
N ALA A 19 36.08 10.63 13.68
CA ALA A 19 34.69 10.43 13.27
C ALA A 19 34.28 11.48 12.24
N ASN A 20 33.83 11.04 11.06
CA ASN A 20 33.24 11.95 10.07
C ASN A 20 31.75 12.15 10.38
N ILE A 21 31.44 13.22 11.10
CA ILE A 21 30.06 13.59 11.47
C ILE A 21 29.36 14.46 10.42
N ALA A 22 30.05 14.78 9.32
CA ALA A 22 29.55 15.62 8.22
C ALA A 22 29.88 15.01 6.83
N PRO A 23 29.42 13.78 6.54
CA PRO A 23 29.80 13.08 5.32
C PRO A 23 29.17 13.68 4.05
N THR A 24 28.03 14.36 4.17
CA THR A 24 27.34 15.00 3.04
C THR A 24 26.91 16.44 3.35
N TYR A 25 26.44 17.15 2.31
CA TYR A 25 25.89 18.50 2.46
C TYR A 25 24.68 18.54 3.41
N GLN A 26 23.93 17.43 3.52
CA GLN A 26 22.75 17.32 4.37
C GLN A 26 23.08 17.42 5.86
N GLU A 27 24.28 16.98 6.29
CA GLU A 27 24.78 17.16 7.66
C GLU A 27 25.59 18.45 7.82
N TYR A 28 26.31 18.88 6.77
CA TYR A 28 27.10 20.11 6.74
C TYR A 28 26.28 21.36 7.08
N MET A 29 25.12 21.48 6.45
CA MET A 29 24.23 22.62 6.62
C MET A 29 23.70 22.73 8.07
N PRO A 30 23.05 21.72 8.67
CA PRO A 30 22.55 21.83 10.03
C PRO A 30 23.66 22.03 11.07
N ILE A 31 24.86 21.47 10.87
CA ILE A 31 26.01 21.73 11.76
C ILE A 31 26.43 23.21 11.69
N ALA A 32 26.51 23.79 10.49
CA ALA A 32 26.85 25.21 10.32
C ALA A 32 25.83 26.13 11.02
N PHE A 33 24.54 25.89 10.82
CA PHE A 33 23.46 26.65 11.46
C PHE A 33 23.43 26.45 12.99
N ALA A 34 23.64 25.22 13.48
CA ALA A 34 23.67 24.94 14.91
C ALA A 34 24.81 25.64 15.64
N ILE A 35 26.02 25.61 15.05
CA ILE A 35 27.20 26.27 15.63
C ILE A 35 27.07 27.79 15.50
N ALA A 36 26.58 28.31 14.38
CA ALA A 36 26.37 29.75 14.20
C ALA A 36 25.32 30.32 15.17
N ASN A 37 24.22 29.60 15.43
CA ASN A 37 23.16 30.04 16.35
C ASN A 37 23.65 30.15 17.80
N ASP A 38 24.45 29.19 18.26
CA ASP A 38 24.81 29.08 19.68
C ASP A 38 26.19 29.68 20.02
N CYS A 39 27.11 29.72 19.05
CA CYS A 39 28.50 30.18 19.22
C CYS A 39 28.85 31.40 18.35
N GLY A 40 27.95 31.83 17.46
CA GLY A 40 28.17 32.98 16.58
C GLY A 40 29.43 32.85 15.72
N GLU A 41 30.05 33.99 15.40
CA GLU A 41 31.29 34.06 14.63
C GLU A 41 32.43 33.25 15.27
N ALA A 42 32.49 33.20 16.60
CA ALA A 42 33.51 32.46 17.35
C ALA A 42 33.42 30.93 17.13
N GLY A 43 32.27 30.42 16.67
CA GLY A 43 32.08 29.02 16.30
C GLY A 43 32.72 28.60 14.97
N ARG A 44 33.10 29.57 14.11
CA ARG A 44 33.56 29.31 12.73
C ARG A 44 34.73 28.33 12.70
N THR A 45 35.75 28.56 13.53
CA THR A 45 36.94 27.70 13.57
C THR A 45 36.63 26.26 13.94
N PHE A 46 35.66 26.03 14.83
CA PHE A 46 35.22 24.69 15.22
C PHE A 46 34.43 24.00 14.12
N PHE A 47 33.60 24.74 13.38
CA PHE A 47 32.92 24.23 12.20
C PHE A 47 33.92 23.72 11.15
N HIS A 48 34.97 24.50 10.83
CA HIS A 48 36.01 24.06 9.90
C HIS A 48 36.76 22.83 10.41
N ARG A 49 37.03 22.73 11.71
CA ARG A 49 37.70 21.56 12.31
C ARG A 49 36.88 20.28 12.17
N ILE A 50 35.57 20.36 12.41
CA ILE A 50 34.64 19.24 12.19
C ILE A 50 34.63 18.85 10.71
N CYS A 51 34.48 19.83 9.83
CA CYS A 51 34.37 19.61 8.39
C CYS A 51 35.62 18.95 7.79
N ARG A 52 36.81 19.25 8.29
CA ARG A 52 38.08 18.64 7.84
C ARG A 52 38.14 17.11 7.98
N MET A 53 37.25 16.51 8.76
CA MET A 53 37.16 15.05 8.88
C MET A 53 36.49 14.40 7.65
N SER A 54 35.90 15.21 6.76
CA SER A 54 35.30 14.75 5.51
C SER A 54 36.26 14.91 4.34
N GLU A 55 36.40 13.87 3.51
CA GLU A 55 37.20 13.90 2.28
C GLU A 55 36.70 14.94 1.25
N LYS A 56 35.45 15.41 1.41
CA LYS A 56 34.80 16.41 0.54
C LYS A 56 34.99 17.84 1.04
N TYR A 57 35.81 18.09 2.07
CA TYR A 57 35.96 19.41 2.65
C TYR A 57 36.68 20.40 1.72
N VAL A 58 35.99 21.50 1.40
CA VAL A 58 36.56 22.65 0.69
C VAL A 58 36.41 23.89 1.58
N SER A 59 37.54 24.48 1.99
CA SER A 59 37.56 25.60 2.95
C SER A 59 36.72 26.79 2.51
N GLY A 60 36.80 27.18 1.23
CA GLY A 60 36.06 28.33 0.72
C GLY A 60 34.55 28.13 0.61
N GLU A 61 34.08 26.89 0.47
CA GLU A 61 32.64 26.56 0.47
C GLU A 61 32.08 26.51 1.89
N ALA A 62 32.87 25.97 2.83
CA ALA A 62 32.54 25.99 4.25
C ALA A 62 32.41 27.43 4.78
N ASP A 63 33.31 28.34 4.39
CA ASP A 63 33.22 29.76 4.77
C ASP A 63 31.93 30.41 4.26
N LYS A 64 31.59 30.21 2.98
CA LYS A 64 30.35 30.75 2.39
C LYS A 64 29.10 30.23 3.10
N LEU A 65 29.09 28.94 3.44
CA LEU A 65 27.98 28.33 4.16
C LEU A 65 27.86 28.88 5.59
N TYR A 66 28.99 29.10 6.26
CA TYR A 66 28.99 29.66 7.61
C TYR A 66 28.58 31.14 7.63
N ASP A 67 29.03 31.93 6.65
CA ASP A 67 28.57 33.31 6.45
C ASP A 67 27.06 33.38 6.20
N HIS A 68 26.51 32.42 5.46
CA HIS A 68 25.08 32.30 5.25
C HIS A 68 24.35 31.91 6.54
N ALA A 69 24.89 30.96 7.31
CA ALA A 69 24.31 30.53 8.58
C ALA A 69 24.26 31.65 9.61
N LEU A 70 25.29 32.50 9.69
CA LEU A 70 25.33 33.67 10.58
C LEU A 70 24.26 34.72 10.25
N LYS A 71 23.85 34.82 8.98
CA LYS A 71 22.83 35.78 8.51
C LYS A 71 21.42 35.20 8.51
N GLY A 72 21.28 33.88 8.30
CA GLY A 72 20.01 33.18 8.12
C GLY A 72 19.49 32.42 9.35
N GLY A 73 20.18 32.51 10.49
CA GLY A 73 19.80 31.81 11.72
C GLY A 73 18.42 32.22 12.25
N ASN A 74 17.50 31.27 12.35
CA ASN A 74 16.14 31.44 12.90
C ASN A 74 15.96 30.77 14.28
N GLY A 75 17.07 30.40 14.94
CA GLY A 75 17.11 29.88 16.32
C GLY A 75 16.52 28.48 16.52
N ARG A 76 16.19 27.75 15.43
CA ARG A 76 15.54 26.43 15.49
C ARG A 76 16.48 25.26 15.79
N ASN A 77 17.77 25.40 15.47
CA ASN A 77 18.78 24.35 15.62
C ASN A 77 19.91 24.86 16.52
N GLY A 78 20.13 24.23 17.68
CA GLY A 78 21.26 24.52 18.59
C GLY A 78 22.29 23.38 18.62
N LEU A 79 23.34 23.53 19.43
CA LEU A 79 24.48 22.61 19.56
C LEU A 79 24.06 21.17 19.84
N GLY A 80 22.91 20.93 20.48
CA GLY A 80 22.35 19.60 20.69
C GLY A 80 22.27 18.75 19.40
N SER A 81 22.05 19.38 18.25
CA SER A 81 22.05 18.72 16.94
C SER A 81 23.44 18.17 16.57
N VAL A 82 24.50 18.92 16.88
CA VAL A 82 25.89 18.52 16.64
C VAL A 82 26.29 17.38 17.57
N PHE A 83 25.84 17.43 18.84
CA PHE A 83 26.02 16.34 19.80
C PHE A 83 25.30 15.06 19.37
N HIS A 84 24.08 15.16 18.83
CA HIS A 84 23.34 14.02 18.34
C HIS A 84 24.00 13.38 17.11
N LEU A 85 24.47 14.19 16.15
CA LEU A 85 25.22 13.70 14.99
C LEU A 85 26.53 13.01 15.39
N ALA A 86 27.21 13.53 16.42
CA ALA A 86 28.40 12.88 16.96
C ALA A 86 28.08 11.53 17.63
N ASP A 87 26.96 11.42 18.36
CA ASP A 87 26.50 10.16 18.96
C ASP A 87 26.14 9.12 17.88
N LEU A 88 25.41 9.53 16.84
CA LEU A 88 25.09 8.67 15.69
C LEU A 88 26.34 8.18 14.96
N ALA A 89 27.39 9.01 14.90
CA ALA A 89 28.69 8.64 14.34
C ALA A 89 29.56 7.82 15.32
N GLY A 90 29.06 7.47 16.50
CA GLY A 90 29.73 6.62 17.48
C GLY A 90 30.78 7.33 18.34
N VAL A 91 30.77 8.66 18.41
CA VAL A 91 31.69 9.45 19.24
C VAL A 91 31.35 9.26 20.72
N LYS A 92 32.22 8.57 21.46
CA LYS A 92 32.02 8.37 22.91
C LYS A 92 32.34 9.65 23.66
N LEU A 93 31.34 10.22 24.34
CA LEU A 93 31.46 11.42 25.18
C LEU A 93 31.44 11.06 26.68
N ASP A 94 32.12 11.84 27.51
CA ASP A 94 32.10 11.66 28.96
C ASP A 94 30.69 11.89 29.55
N LYS A 95 30.37 11.19 30.66
CA LYS A 95 29.01 11.16 31.26
C LYS A 95 28.41 12.54 31.55
N SER A 96 29.22 13.55 31.87
CA SER A 96 28.73 14.92 32.10
C SER A 96 28.30 15.67 30.82
N MET A 97 28.73 15.21 29.64
CA MET A 97 28.40 15.82 28.33
C MET A 97 27.17 15.19 27.68
N ALA A 98 26.92 13.90 27.95
CA ALA A 98 25.72 13.20 27.48
C ALA A 98 24.41 13.78 28.07
N GLU A 99 24.48 14.44 29.24
CA GLU A 99 23.35 15.13 29.86
C GLU A 99 23.07 16.50 29.22
N ALA A 100 24.10 17.21 28.74
CA ALA A 100 23.96 18.49 28.06
C ALA A 100 23.23 18.38 26.70
N GLY A 101 23.45 17.28 25.96
CA GLY A 101 22.77 17.01 24.69
C GLY A 101 21.28 16.66 24.82
N LYS A 102 20.79 16.32 26.02
CA LYS A 102 19.40 15.91 26.27
C LYS A 102 18.47 17.08 26.64
N LEU A 103 19.00 18.27 26.89
CA LEU A 103 18.25 19.42 27.43
C LEU A 103 17.81 20.47 26.39
N SER A 104 18.08 20.25 25.10
CA SER A 104 17.59 21.14 24.02
C SER A 104 16.32 20.59 23.36
N ASN A 105 15.25 21.40 23.32
CA ASN A 105 14.00 21.09 22.62
C ASN A 105 14.27 20.72 21.15
N PHE A 106 14.14 19.43 20.80
CA PHE A 106 14.30 18.96 19.42
C PHE A 106 12.99 19.07 18.63
N GLN A 107 13.01 19.86 17.55
CA GLN A 107 12.19 19.62 16.35
C GLN A 107 13.10 18.90 15.35
N THR A 108 12.83 17.62 15.09
CA THR A 108 13.58 16.82 14.12
C THR A 108 13.27 17.30 12.70
N PHE A 109 14.24 17.98 12.08
CA PHE A 109 14.39 17.98 10.62
C PHE A 109 15.13 16.69 10.25
N THR A 110 14.41 15.70 9.70
CA THR A 110 15.01 14.60 8.94
C THR A 110 15.08 15.02 7.47
N PRO A 111 16.26 15.25 6.88
CA PRO A 111 16.40 15.35 5.44
C PRO A 111 16.15 13.97 4.80
N PRO A 112 15.71 13.91 3.52
CA PRO A 112 15.49 12.66 2.83
C PRO A 112 16.83 11.95 2.61
N SER A 113 17.01 10.81 3.29
CA SER A 113 18.20 9.97 3.15
C SER A 113 18.21 9.29 1.78
N HIS A 114 19.01 9.84 0.86
CA HIS A 114 19.70 9.04 -0.13
C HIS A 114 21.16 8.92 0.34
N THR A 115 21.75 7.74 0.18
CA THR A 115 23.12 7.34 0.55
C THR A 115 23.42 7.06 2.04
N HIS A 116 23.06 5.84 2.48
CA HIS A 116 23.93 5.07 3.37
C HIS A 116 24.36 3.78 2.66
N THR A 117 25.58 3.80 2.11
CA THR A 117 26.40 2.59 2.00
C THR A 117 26.95 2.33 3.40
N CYS A 118 26.15 1.66 4.23
CA CYS A 118 26.66 0.95 5.39
C CYS A 118 26.58 -0.52 5.02
N THR A 119 27.74 -1.15 4.85
CA THR A 119 27.90 -2.60 4.83
C THR A 119 27.48 -3.15 6.19
N HIS A 120 26.18 -3.14 6.47
CA HIS A 120 25.58 -4.27 7.15
C HIS A 120 25.55 -5.38 6.11
N GLU A 121 26.14 -6.52 6.44
CA GLU A 121 25.83 -7.77 5.79
C GLU A 121 24.31 -7.95 5.84
N GLU A 122 23.62 -7.49 4.78
CA GLU A 122 22.30 -7.98 4.46
C GLU A 122 22.47 -9.49 4.36
N GLN A 123 22.04 -10.20 5.40
CA GLN A 123 21.84 -11.62 5.29
C GLN A 123 21.03 -11.83 4.02
N SER A 124 21.66 -12.43 3.03
CA SER A 124 21.10 -12.67 1.72
C SER A 124 19.79 -13.45 1.88
N VAL A 125 18.66 -12.76 1.95
CA VAL A 125 17.34 -13.41 1.86
C VAL A 125 17.13 -13.72 0.39
N LYS A 126 17.75 -14.80 -0.07
CA LYS A 126 17.58 -15.40 -1.41
C LYS A 126 16.16 -15.88 -1.70
N ASN A 127 15.20 -15.68 -0.79
CA ASN A 127 13.81 -16.08 -0.95
C ASN A 127 12.97 -14.88 -1.39
N VAL A 128 13.10 -14.48 -2.66
CA VAL A 128 12.09 -13.63 -3.30
C VAL A 128 10.84 -14.48 -3.50
N PRO A 129 9.64 -14.04 -3.05
CA PRO A 129 8.44 -14.82 -3.27
C PRO A 129 8.13 -14.96 -4.77
N PRO A 130 7.43 -16.04 -5.18
CA PRO A 130 7.19 -16.32 -6.59
C PRO A 130 6.35 -15.23 -7.26
N THR A 131 6.61 -15.01 -8.55
CA THR A 131 5.75 -14.21 -9.43
C THR A 131 4.44 -14.93 -9.71
N PHE A 132 3.45 -14.21 -10.24
CA PHE A 132 2.19 -14.82 -10.62
C PHE A 132 2.36 -15.73 -11.85
N PRO A 133 1.56 -16.81 -11.94
CA PRO A 133 1.51 -17.62 -13.16
C PRO A 133 1.01 -16.80 -14.35
N GLU A 134 1.56 -17.07 -15.53
CA GLU A 134 1.06 -16.46 -16.76
C GLU A 134 -0.34 -16.96 -17.10
N TYR A 135 -1.19 -16.05 -17.57
CA TYR A 135 -2.57 -16.34 -17.95
C TYR A 135 -3.07 -15.32 -19.00
N PRO A 136 -3.91 -15.71 -19.96
CA PRO A 136 -4.58 -14.79 -20.88
C PRO A 136 -5.66 -13.96 -20.18
N TRP A 137 -5.24 -12.95 -19.40
CA TRP A 137 -6.13 -11.99 -18.75
C TRP A 137 -7.07 -11.27 -19.74
N PRO A 138 -8.18 -10.66 -19.26
CA PRO A 138 -9.04 -9.82 -20.09
C PRO A 138 -8.24 -8.84 -20.94
N ALA A 139 -8.57 -8.69 -22.23
CA ALA A 139 -7.72 -8.00 -23.21
C ALA A 139 -7.33 -6.58 -22.75
N PHE A 140 -8.27 -5.86 -22.15
CA PHE A 140 -8.03 -4.54 -21.58
C PHE A 140 -7.01 -4.55 -20.44
N LEU A 141 -7.10 -5.55 -19.54
CA LEU A 141 -6.17 -5.74 -18.44
C LEU A 141 -4.80 -6.22 -18.97
N LYS A 142 -4.80 -7.17 -19.90
CA LYS A 142 -3.60 -7.69 -20.57
C LYS A 142 -2.80 -6.55 -21.23
N GLY A 143 -3.49 -5.64 -21.91
CA GLY A 143 -2.86 -4.48 -22.54
C GLY A 143 -2.03 -3.63 -21.56
N MET A 144 -2.45 -3.54 -20.30
CA MET A 144 -1.71 -2.86 -19.22
C MET A 144 -0.58 -3.72 -18.66
N ILE A 145 -0.84 -5.00 -18.42
CA ILE A 145 0.15 -5.95 -17.87
C ILE A 145 1.34 -6.08 -18.80
N ASP A 146 1.11 -6.20 -20.11
CA ASP A 146 2.15 -6.40 -21.13
C ASP A 146 3.19 -5.27 -21.18
N ARG A 147 2.91 -4.14 -20.51
CA ARG A 147 3.80 -2.98 -20.41
C ARG A 147 4.86 -3.10 -19.32
N GLY A 148 4.80 -4.16 -18.52
CA GLY A 148 5.86 -4.51 -17.59
C GLY A 148 6.97 -5.25 -18.32
N ASP A 149 8.19 -4.74 -18.22
CA ASP A 149 9.39 -5.36 -18.82
C ASP A 149 9.79 -6.65 -18.11
N THR A 150 9.56 -6.69 -16.80
CA THR A 150 9.87 -7.85 -15.95
C THR A 150 8.60 -8.53 -15.43
N PRO A 151 8.64 -9.84 -15.13
CA PRO A 151 7.52 -10.52 -14.47
C PRO A 151 7.02 -9.81 -13.21
N ALA A 152 7.94 -9.25 -12.40
CA ALA A 152 7.56 -8.49 -11.22
C ALA A 152 6.84 -7.18 -11.56
N GLN A 153 7.23 -6.48 -12.62
CA GLN A 153 6.50 -5.29 -13.10
C GLN A 153 5.10 -5.66 -13.62
N ARG A 154 4.98 -6.78 -14.36
CA ARG A 154 3.69 -7.29 -14.82
C ARG A 154 2.74 -7.59 -13.66
N ASP A 155 3.26 -8.20 -12.60
CA ASP A 155 2.49 -8.52 -11.39
C ASP A 155 1.99 -7.28 -10.64
N ILE A 156 2.83 -6.25 -10.48
CA ILE A 156 2.40 -5.01 -9.82
C ILE A 156 1.42 -4.22 -10.69
N LEU A 157 1.54 -4.28 -12.02
CA LEU A 157 0.59 -3.67 -12.95
C LEU A 157 -0.76 -4.38 -12.90
N LEU A 158 -0.78 -5.72 -12.81
CA LEU A 158 -2.00 -6.51 -12.59
C LEU A 158 -2.70 -6.08 -11.29
N LEU A 159 -1.98 -6.05 -10.16
CA LEU A 159 -2.56 -5.66 -8.87
C LEU A 159 -2.99 -4.20 -8.85
N GLY A 160 -2.19 -3.30 -9.43
CA GLY A 160 -2.47 -1.87 -9.51
C GLY A 160 -3.72 -1.60 -10.34
N ALA A 161 -3.79 -2.14 -11.55
CA ALA A 161 -4.95 -2.01 -12.43
C ALA A 161 -6.22 -2.56 -11.78
N ILE A 162 -6.21 -3.78 -11.22
CA ILE A 162 -7.39 -4.33 -10.55
C ILE A 162 -7.82 -3.48 -9.34
N THR A 163 -6.86 -2.97 -8.56
CA THR A 163 -7.15 -2.09 -7.42
C THR A 163 -7.84 -0.80 -7.87
N VAL A 164 -7.32 -0.14 -8.92
CA VAL A 164 -7.87 1.12 -9.41
C VAL A 164 -9.22 0.91 -10.11
N LEU A 165 -9.31 -0.05 -11.03
CA LEU A 165 -10.57 -0.36 -11.73
C LEU A 165 -11.65 -0.81 -10.75
N GLY A 166 -11.32 -1.67 -9.78
CA GLY A 166 -12.22 -2.05 -8.70
C GLY A 166 -12.71 -0.86 -7.87
N ALA A 167 -11.81 0.07 -7.51
CA ALA A 167 -12.17 1.29 -6.80
C ALA A 167 -13.18 2.15 -7.59
N THR A 168 -13.04 2.21 -8.91
CA THR A 168 -13.95 2.99 -9.77
C THR A 168 -15.32 2.33 -9.96
N LEU A 169 -15.41 0.99 -9.89
CA LEU A 169 -16.69 0.27 -9.88
C LEU A 169 -17.42 0.44 -8.53
N ASN A 170 -16.68 0.50 -7.43
CA ASN A 170 -17.19 0.74 -6.07
C ASN A 170 -18.52 0.00 -5.75
N LYS A 171 -19.58 0.72 -5.43
CA LYS A 171 -20.89 0.19 -5.03
C LYS A 171 -21.68 -0.42 -6.18
N SER A 172 -21.25 -0.25 -7.43
CA SER A 172 -21.92 -0.83 -8.60
C SER A 172 -21.69 -2.34 -8.75
N LEU A 173 -20.71 -2.92 -8.06
CA LEU A 173 -20.41 -4.35 -8.08
C LEU A 173 -20.27 -4.88 -6.66
N ARG A 174 -20.96 -5.99 -6.34
CA ARG A 174 -20.89 -6.63 -5.01
C ARG A 174 -20.76 -8.14 -5.10
N ILE A 175 -20.17 -8.74 -4.06
CA ILE A 175 -20.02 -10.18 -3.87
C ILE A 175 -20.56 -10.57 -2.50
N SER A 176 -21.33 -11.66 -2.42
CA SER A 176 -21.72 -12.23 -1.12
C SER A 176 -20.68 -13.25 -0.65
N TYR A 177 -20.10 -13.03 0.53
CA TYR A 177 -19.18 -13.98 1.18
C TYR A 177 -19.35 -13.92 2.69
N GLY A 178 -19.48 -15.08 3.34
CA GLY A 178 -19.65 -15.14 4.81
C GLY A 178 -20.90 -14.41 5.33
N ARG A 179 -22.01 -14.43 4.56
CA ARG A 179 -23.28 -13.71 4.86
C ARG A 179 -23.15 -12.18 4.87
N LYS A 180 -22.11 -11.63 4.24
CA LYS A 180 -21.88 -10.19 4.10
C LYS A 180 -21.60 -9.84 2.63
N PHE A 181 -22.03 -8.66 2.21
CA PHE A 181 -21.63 -8.12 0.91
C PHE A 181 -20.28 -7.41 1.00
N TYR A 182 -19.41 -7.76 0.07
CA TYR A 182 -18.13 -7.11 -0.19
C TYR A 182 -18.16 -6.43 -1.55
N TYR A 183 -17.40 -5.36 -1.67
CA TYR A 183 -17.26 -4.57 -2.89
C TYR A 183 -15.82 -4.65 -3.37
N PRO A 184 -15.51 -4.36 -4.65
CA PRO A 184 -14.18 -4.50 -5.25
C PRO A 184 -13.16 -3.44 -4.76
N CYS A 185 -13.16 -3.14 -3.46
CA CYS A 185 -12.20 -2.26 -2.81
C CYS A 185 -11.01 -3.07 -2.29
N LEU A 186 -9.81 -2.79 -2.78
CA LEU A 186 -8.58 -3.46 -2.35
C LEU A 186 -7.67 -2.50 -1.61
N GLN A 187 -6.93 -3.01 -0.64
CA GLN A 187 -5.81 -2.31 -0.02
C GLN A 187 -4.54 -3.07 -0.39
N THR A 188 -3.77 -2.52 -1.31
CA THR A 188 -2.63 -3.16 -1.96
C THR A 188 -1.36 -2.38 -1.60
N PHE A 189 -0.34 -3.10 -1.13
CA PHE A 189 0.95 -2.52 -0.77
C PHE A 189 2.09 -3.28 -1.47
N ILE A 190 2.69 -2.62 -2.45
CA ILE A 190 3.86 -3.09 -3.18
C ILE A 190 5.12 -2.67 -2.42
N VAL A 191 5.89 -3.65 -1.94
CA VAL A 191 7.13 -3.44 -1.22
C VAL A 191 8.29 -3.78 -2.15
N ALA A 192 9.13 -2.80 -2.45
CA ALA A 192 10.18 -2.97 -3.44
C ALA A 192 11.46 -2.22 -3.02
N PRO A 193 12.64 -2.83 -3.15
CA PRO A 193 13.90 -2.11 -3.03
C PRO A 193 13.97 -0.85 -3.92
N PRO A 194 14.86 0.10 -3.62
CA PRO A 194 15.18 1.19 -4.54
C PRO A 194 15.56 0.65 -5.92
N ALA A 195 15.21 1.39 -6.98
CA ALA A 195 15.49 1.04 -8.38
C ALA A 195 14.89 -0.27 -8.92
N SER A 196 14.04 -1.00 -8.17
CA SER A 196 13.38 -2.24 -8.65
C SER A 196 12.28 -2.05 -9.71
N GLY A 197 12.17 -0.88 -10.36
CA GLY A 197 11.14 -0.64 -11.39
C GLY A 197 9.71 -0.43 -10.88
N LYS A 198 9.51 -0.21 -9.57
CA LYS A 198 8.18 0.05 -8.96
C LYS A 198 7.45 1.30 -9.51
N GLY A 199 8.17 2.19 -10.19
CA GLY A 199 7.63 3.41 -10.80
C GLY A 199 6.53 3.14 -11.84
N ALA A 200 6.53 1.96 -12.48
CA ALA A 200 5.47 1.53 -13.39
C ALA A 200 4.07 1.57 -12.75
N LEU A 201 3.99 1.42 -11.42
CA LEU A 201 2.71 1.48 -10.69
C LEU A 201 2.03 2.84 -10.83
N ALA A 202 2.79 3.93 -11.01
CA ALA A 202 2.28 5.29 -11.16
C ALA A 202 1.29 5.40 -12.34
N TRP A 203 1.53 4.68 -13.43
CA TRP A 203 0.68 4.70 -14.62
C TRP A 203 -0.74 4.23 -14.32
N THR A 204 -0.91 3.26 -13.41
CA THR A 204 -2.23 2.72 -13.07
C THR A 204 -3.16 3.77 -12.45
N ARG A 205 -2.61 4.80 -11.80
CA ARG A 205 -3.40 5.92 -11.25
C ARG A 205 -4.18 6.66 -12.34
N ARG A 206 -3.63 6.78 -13.55
CA ARG A 206 -4.25 7.47 -14.70
C ARG A 206 -5.61 6.88 -15.08
N LEU A 207 -5.85 5.59 -14.78
CA LEU A 207 -7.13 4.93 -15.04
C LEU A 207 -8.31 5.56 -14.27
N ALA A 208 -8.03 6.19 -13.11
CA ALA A 208 -9.03 6.86 -12.28
C ALA A 208 -9.11 8.37 -12.49
N GLU A 209 -8.11 8.99 -13.14
CA GLU A 209 -8.02 10.45 -13.27
C GLU A 209 -9.22 11.05 -14.01
N PRO A 210 -9.70 10.51 -15.14
CA PRO A 210 -10.85 11.08 -15.83
C PRO A 210 -12.12 11.13 -14.97
N ILE A 211 -12.32 10.14 -14.08
CA ILE A 211 -13.45 10.11 -13.13
C ILE A 211 -13.27 11.20 -12.08
N HIS A 212 -12.07 11.33 -11.52
CA HIS A 212 -11.75 12.37 -10.55
C HIS A 212 -11.89 13.77 -11.14
N GLU A 213 -11.36 14.00 -12.33
CA GLU A 213 -11.42 15.29 -13.03
C GLU A 213 -12.85 15.72 -13.33
N ALA A 214 -13.72 14.79 -13.72
CA ALA A 214 -15.15 15.08 -13.90
C ALA A 214 -15.82 15.52 -12.59
N MET A 215 -15.50 14.88 -11.46
CA MET A 215 -16.00 15.30 -10.14
C MET A 215 -15.49 16.69 -9.76
N MET A 216 -14.21 16.99 -10.05
CA MET A 216 -13.63 18.30 -9.80
C MET A 216 -14.22 19.38 -10.72
N ALA A 217 -14.52 19.06 -11.97
CA ALA A 217 -15.18 19.97 -12.90
C ALA A 217 -16.60 20.31 -12.46
N ASP A 218 -17.38 19.30 -12.06
CA ASP A 218 -18.73 19.48 -11.49
C ASP A 218 -18.69 20.33 -10.21
N TYR A 219 -17.75 20.06 -9.30
CA TYR A 219 -17.55 20.89 -8.12
C TYR A 219 -17.21 22.35 -8.48
N ARG A 220 -16.28 22.59 -9.42
CA ARG A 220 -15.93 23.96 -9.86
C ARG A 220 -17.15 24.69 -10.42
N GLN A 221 -18.02 24.00 -11.15
CA GLN A 221 -19.26 24.57 -11.69
C GLN A 221 -20.24 24.91 -10.56
N ARG A 222 -20.54 23.97 -9.65
CA ARG A 222 -21.43 24.20 -8.50
C ARG A 222 -20.90 25.29 -7.58
N HIS A 223 -19.60 25.32 -7.32
CA HIS A 223 -18.95 26.33 -6.49
C HIS A 223 -18.97 27.72 -7.15
N LYS A 224 -18.87 27.79 -8.50
CA LYS A 224 -19.08 29.05 -9.22
C LYS A 224 -20.51 29.57 -9.05
N ALA A 225 -21.51 28.71 -9.24
CA ALA A 225 -22.93 29.06 -9.04
C ALA A 225 -23.20 29.52 -7.60
N TYR A 226 -22.68 28.79 -6.61
CA TYR A 226 -22.74 29.17 -5.20
C TYR A 226 -22.13 30.56 -4.94
N ARG A 227 -20.95 30.88 -5.49
CA ARG A 227 -20.36 32.22 -5.30
C ARG A 227 -21.22 33.34 -5.88
N GLU A 228 -21.86 33.10 -7.03
CA GLU A 228 -22.78 34.05 -7.66
C GLU A 228 -24.07 34.23 -6.84
N GLU A 229 -24.64 33.14 -6.34
CA GLU A 229 -25.79 33.15 -5.43
C GLU A 229 -25.46 33.83 -4.10
N LYS A 230 -24.30 33.51 -3.51
CA LYS A 230 -23.82 34.07 -2.26
C LYS A 230 -23.60 35.58 -2.38
N SER A 231 -23.00 36.03 -3.48
CA SER A 231 -22.85 37.47 -3.78
C SER A 231 -24.19 38.18 -3.96
N ARG A 232 -25.16 37.56 -4.65
CA ARG A 232 -26.53 38.09 -4.77
C ARG A 232 -27.21 38.18 -3.40
N TRP A 233 -27.11 37.13 -2.61
CA TRP A 233 -27.64 37.09 -1.25
C TRP A 233 -27.00 38.14 -0.35
N ASP A 234 -25.68 38.32 -0.43
CA ASP A 234 -24.95 39.32 0.34
C ASP A 234 -25.40 40.76 0.03
N SER A 235 -25.87 40.98 -1.20
CA SER A 235 -26.40 42.27 -1.67
C SER A 235 -27.85 42.55 -1.25
N LEU A 236 -28.59 41.59 -0.67
CA LEU A 236 -30.01 41.72 -0.33
C LEU A 236 -30.32 42.67 0.85
N GLY A 237 -29.30 43.11 1.61
CA GLY A 237 -29.47 44.03 2.74
C GLY A 237 -30.53 43.54 3.73
N LYS A 238 -31.61 44.31 3.93
CA LYS A 238 -32.72 43.97 4.83
C LYS A 238 -33.52 42.73 4.40
N LYS A 239 -33.47 42.33 3.12
CA LYS A 239 -34.19 41.15 2.61
C LYS A 239 -33.47 39.81 2.90
N LYS A 240 -32.30 39.84 3.57
CA LYS A 240 -31.59 38.62 3.99
C LYS A 240 -32.39 37.76 4.97
N SER A 241 -33.32 38.34 5.74
CA SER A 241 -34.20 37.59 6.64
C SER A 241 -35.19 36.69 5.90
N ASP A 242 -35.53 37.06 4.66
CA ASP A 242 -36.62 36.43 3.90
C ASP A 242 -36.10 35.46 2.83
N THR A 243 -34.78 35.47 2.59
CA THR A 243 -34.11 34.59 1.61
C THR A 243 -33.08 33.74 2.34
N PRO A 244 -33.14 32.39 2.25
CA PRO A 244 -32.16 31.53 2.89
C PRO A 244 -30.75 31.79 2.33
N GLU A 245 -29.75 31.68 3.20
CA GLU A 245 -28.35 31.77 2.80
C GLU A 245 -28.01 30.59 1.88
N PRO A 246 -27.38 30.83 0.72
CA PRO A 246 -26.93 29.75 -0.15
C PRO A 246 -25.99 28.80 0.60
N GLU A 247 -26.15 27.50 0.39
CA GLU A 247 -25.30 26.49 1.02
C GLU A 247 -24.07 26.21 0.17
N MET A 248 -22.90 26.11 0.81
CA MET A 248 -21.66 25.79 0.12
C MET A 248 -21.71 24.33 -0.38
N PRO A 249 -21.48 24.06 -1.67
CA PRO A 249 -21.51 22.71 -2.19
C PRO A 249 -20.36 21.87 -1.60
N PRO A 250 -20.59 20.60 -1.25
CA PRO A 250 -19.54 19.74 -0.73
C PRO A 250 -18.50 19.40 -1.79
N LEU A 251 -17.22 19.39 -1.39
CA LEU A 251 -16.10 18.98 -2.22
C LEU A 251 -15.99 17.45 -2.22
N LYS A 252 -16.59 16.82 -3.24
CA LYS A 252 -16.48 15.36 -3.43
C LYS A 252 -15.23 15.04 -4.23
N MET A 253 -14.31 14.26 -3.64
CA MET A 253 -13.06 13.86 -4.29
C MET A 253 -12.94 12.33 -4.33
N PHE A 254 -12.73 11.76 -5.51
CA PHE A 254 -12.43 10.35 -5.66
C PHE A 254 -10.98 10.00 -5.27
N LEU A 255 -10.00 10.72 -5.83
CA LEU A 255 -8.60 10.57 -5.47
C LEU A 255 -8.30 11.38 -4.20
N ILE A 256 -7.87 10.69 -3.14
CA ILE A 256 -7.55 11.26 -1.84
C ILE A 256 -6.03 11.29 -1.70
N ALA A 257 -5.48 12.44 -1.30
CA ALA A 257 -4.05 12.60 -1.08
C ALA A 257 -3.59 11.81 0.16
N GLY A 258 -2.50 11.05 0.03
CA GLY A 258 -1.97 10.21 1.11
C GLY A 258 -1.36 10.98 2.28
N ASN A 259 -1.02 12.25 2.11
CA ASN A 259 -0.48 13.11 3.17
C ASN A 259 -1.55 13.76 4.05
N ASN A 260 -2.83 13.48 3.80
CA ASN A 260 -3.93 14.06 4.56
C ASN A 260 -4.00 13.45 5.97
N SER A 261 -4.51 14.19 6.95
CA SER A 261 -4.69 13.65 8.31
C SER A 261 -5.74 12.54 8.35
N GLY A 262 -5.76 11.72 9.41
CA GLY A 262 -6.76 10.66 9.57
C GLY A 262 -8.18 11.22 9.60
N THR A 263 -8.35 12.39 10.23
CA THR A 263 -9.63 13.12 10.21
C THR A 263 -9.94 13.68 8.82
N GLY A 264 -8.96 14.23 8.10
CA GLY A 264 -9.17 14.78 6.77
C GLY A 264 -9.58 13.71 5.74
N VAL A 265 -9.02 12.50 5.81
CA VAL A 265 -9.46 11.38 4.97
C VAL A 265 -10.89 10.95 5.32
N LEU A 266 -11.22 10.92 6.60
CA LEU A 266 -12.57 10.59 7.05
C LEU A 266 -13.60 11.60 6.52
N GLU A 267 -13.27 12.89 6.53
CA GLU A 267 -14.10 13.94 5.94
C GLU A 267 -14.26 13.76 4.44
N ASN A 268 -13.16 13.59 3.70
CA ASN A 268 -13.21 13.38 2.25
C ASN A 268 -14.07 12.16 1.89
N LEU A 269 -13.95 11.06 2.65
CA LEU A 269 -14.77 9.87 2.45
C LEU A 269 -16.23 10.14 2.75
N ILE A 270 -16.57 10.79 3.86
CA ILE A 270 -17.96 11.10 4.21
C ILE A 270 -18.60 12.00 3.16
N GLU A 271 -17.89 13.02 2.67
CA GLU A 271 -18.38 13.91 1.60
C GLU A 271 -18.56 13.17 0.27
N ALA A 272 -17.72 12.17 0.01
CA ALA A 272 -17.78 11.32 -1.19
C ALA A 272 -18.62 10.03 -1.00
N ASP A 273 -19.59 10.01 -0.08
CA ASP A 273 -20.50 8.88 0.15
C ASP A 273 -19.77 7.57 0.49
N GLY A 274 -18.65 7.68 1.21
CA GLY A 274 -17.77 6.61 1.64
C GLY A 274 -16.76 6.17 0.57
N ILE A 275 -16.80 6.74 -0.64
CA ILE A 275 -16.02 6.27 -1.79
C ILE A 275 -14.69 7.02 -1.88
N GLY A 276 -13.59 6.31 -2.12
CA GLY A 276 -12.31 6.94 -2.38
C GLY A 276 -11.22 5.99 -2.85
N LEU A 277 -10.15 6.58 -3.38
CA LEU A 277 -8.92 5.90 -3.76
C LEU A 277 -7.72 6.71 -3.27
N ILE A 278 -6.89 6.10 -2.44
CA ILE A 278 -5.54 6.60 -2.13
C ILE A 278 -4.58 5.85 -3.04
N CYS A 279 -3.79 6.57 -3.83
CA CYS A 279 -2.82 5.97 -4.74
C CYS A 279 -1.51 6.74 -4.65
N GLU A 280 -0.53 6.20 -3.92
CA GLU A 280 0.75 6.85 -3.63
C GLU A 280 1.92 5.92 -3.98
N THR A 281 2.90 6.44 -4.69
CA THR A 281 4.10 5.68 -5.08
C THR A 281 5.14 5.60 -3.96
N GLU A 282 4.97 6.39 -2.90
CA GLU A 282 5.87 6.43 -1.76
C GLU A 282 5.08 6.35 -0.44
N ALA A 283 5.22 5.22 0.25
CA ALA A 283 4.45 4.92 1.45
C ALA A 283 4.82 5.80 2.67
N ASP A 284 5.94 6.52 2.63
CA ASP A 284 6.32 7.50 3.66
C ASP A 284 5.40 8.73 3.69
N THR A 285 4.86 9.13 2.54
CA THR A 285 3.85 10.19 2.42
C THR A 285 2.66 9.89 3.32
N VAL A 286 2.22 8.61 3.33
CA VAL A 286 1.14 8.13 4.20
C VAL A 286 1.64 7.88 5.63
N SER A 287 2.84 7.31 5.79
CA SER A 287 3.39 6.97 7.11
C SER A 287 3.59 8.20 7.99
N THR A 288 3.95 9.34 7.41
CA THR A 288 4.09 10.61 8.14
C THR A 288 2.75 11.08 8.71
N ALA A 289 1.67 10.97 7.93
CA ALA A 289 0.31 11.26 8.39
C ALA A 289 -0.17 10.27 9.47
N ILE A 290 0.26 9.00 9.40
CA ILE A 290 0.00 8.01 10.47
C ILE A 290 0.74 8.36 11.76
N GLY A 291 1.99 8.83 11.64
CA GLY A 291 2.88 9.18 12.75
C GLY A 291 2.33 10.24 13.71
N THR A 292 1.58 11.20 13.18
CA THR A 292 1.06 12.35 13.93
C THR A 292 -0.28 12.08 14.61
N GLU A 293 -1.09 11.16 14.08
CA GLU A 293 -2.43 10.81 14.58
C GLU A 293 -2.60 9.30 14.78
N HIS A 294 -1.58 8.66 15.37
CA HIS A 294 -1.53 7.22 15.62
C HIS A 294 -2.85 6.71 16.25
N GLY A 295 -3.56 5.84 15.51
CA GLY A 295 -4.81 5.22 15.93
C GLY A 295 -6.00 5.51 15.01
N HIS A 296 -6.17 6.75 14.55
CA HIS A 296 -7.30 7.14 13.70
C HIS A 296 -7.17 6.60 12.27
N TRP A 297 -5.98 6.66 11.69
CA TRP A 297 -5.74 6.18 10.33
C TRP A 297 -5.90 4.66 10.19
N SER A 298 -5.28 3.90 11.10
CA SER A 298 -5.39 2.43 11.12
C SER A 298 -6.82 1.96 11.37
N ASP A 299 -7.58 2.66 12.21
CA ASP A 299 -9.01 2.40 12.39
C ASP A 299 -9.82 2.63 11.10
N THR A 300 -9.63 3.76 10.43
CA THR A 300 -10.29 4.07 9.15
C THR A 300 -9.99 3.00 8.11
N LEU A 301 -8.72 2.61 7.90
CA LEU A 301 -8.37 1.56 6.94
C LEU A 301 -9.02 0.21 7.28
N ARG A 302 -9.05 -0.18 8.56
CA ARG A 302 -9.68 -1.44 8.98
C ARG A 302 -11.19 -1.45 8.74
N LYS A 303 -11.87 -0.33 9.04
CA LYS A 303 -13.31 -0.14 8.79
C LYS A 303 -13.62 -0.17 7.30
N CYS A 304 -12.83 0.55 6.50
CA CYS A 304 -12.98 0.59 5.05
C CYS A 304 -12.84 -0.80 4.39
N HIS A 305 -11.88 -1.61 4.85
CA HIS A 305 -11.73 -2.98 4.33
C HIS A 305 -12.98 -3.82 4.55
N ASP A 306 -13.71 -3.60 5.65
CA ASP A 306 -14.93 -4.34 5.97
C ASP A 306 -16.20 -3.55 5.61
N HIS A 307 -16.11 -2.44 4.87
CA HIS A 307 -17.24 -1.59 4.48
C HIS A 307 -18.08 -1.08 5.67
N GLU A 308 -17.43 -0.81 6.80
CA GLU A 308 -18.09 -0.39 8.03
C GLU A 308 -18.43 1.11 8.03
N ARG A 309 -19.28 1.51 8.98
CA ARG A 309 -19.67 2.89 9.22
C ARG A 309 -18.45 3.75 9.58
N LEU A 310 -18.36 4.89 8.94
CA LEU A 310 -17.43 5.96 9.27
C LEU A 310 -18.19 7.06 10.01
N ALA A 311 -17.66 7.53 11.13
CA ALA A 311 -18.28 8.62 11.87
C ALA A 311 -17.23 9.40 12.66
N PHE A 312 -17.43 10.70 12.79
CA PHE A 312 -16.69 11.52 13.74
C PHE A 312 -17.58 12.57 14.40
N ASN A 313 -17.12 13.03 15.56
CA ASN A 313 -17.77 14.09 16.32
C ASN A 313 -16.72 15.15 16.70
N ARG A 314 -16.86 16.36 16.15
CA ARG A 314 -16.01 17.50 16.47
C ARG A 314 -16.63 18.32 17.60
N ARG A 315 -16.03 18.25 18.78
CA ARG A 315 -16.45 19.00 19.97
C ARG A 315 -16.45 20.52 19.75
N THR A 316 -15.48 21.05 18.99
CA THR A 316 -15.28 22.50 18.78
C THR A 316 -16.47 23.15 18.08
N ASN A 317 -17.04 22.50 17.07
CA ASN A 317 -18.17 23.02 16.27
C ASN A 317 -19.50 22.31 16.56
N ARG A 318 -19.54 21.38 17.53
CA ARG A 318 -20.69 20.49 17.81
C ARG A 318 -21.20 19.78 16.56
N GLU A 319 -20.26 19.34 15.72
CA GLU A 319 -20.56 18.76 14.42
C GLU A 319 -20.41 17.25 14.48
N TYR A 320 -21.52 16.55 14.23
CA TYR A 320 -21.53 15.10 14.05
C TYR A 320 -21.73 14.78 12.57
N ARG A 321 -20.84 13.97 12.02
CA ARG A 321 -20.96 13.48 10.65
C ARG A 321 -20.74 11.98 10.62
N GLU A 322 -21.49 11.32 9.73
CA GLU A 322 -21.36 9.90 9.51
C GLU A 322 -21.63 9.51 8.06
N CYS A 323 -21.04 8.40 7.66
CA CYS A 323 -21.33 7.69 6.44
C CYS A 323 -21.59 6.21 6.80
N PRO A 324 -22.75 5.64 6.42
CA PRO A 324 -23.18 4.32 6.89
C PRO A 324 -22.31 3.17 6.40
N ALA A 325 -21.58 3.35 5.30
CA ALA A 325 -20.70 2.35 4.71
C ALA A 325 -19.49 3.03 4.04
N SER A 326 -18.42 2.29 3.84
CA SER A 326 -17.16 2.80 3.27
C SER A 326 -16.61 1.92 2.16
N TYR A 327 -16.02 2.57 1.16
CA TYR A 327 -15.59 1.99 -0.11
C TYR A 327 -14.24 2.59 -0.52
N LEU A 328 -13.30 2.61 0.41
CA LEU A 328 -11.94 3.09 0.17
C LEU A 328 -11.07 1.95 -0.39
N SER A 329 -10.44 2.21 -1.53
CA SER A 329 -9.31 1.44 -2.01
C SER A 329 -8.00 2.18 -1.74
N VAL A 330 -6.92 1.42 -1.55
CA VAL A 330 -5.60 1.94 -1.24
C VAL A 330 -4.59 1.22 -2.11
N LEU A 331 -3.78 1.96 -2.85
CA LEU A 331 -2.66 1.44 -3.63
C LEU A 331 -1.40 2.19 -3.21
N LEU A 332 -0.50 1.48 -2.54
CA LEU A 332 0.75 2.04 -2.06
C LEU A 332 1.93 1.30 -2.66
N SER A 333 3.00 2.02 -2.95
CA SER A 333 4.32 1.41 -3.07
C SER A 333 5.31 2.03 -2.10
N GLY A 334 6.29 1.24 -1.66
CA GLY A 334 7.29 1.71 -0.72
C GLY A 334 8.46 0.76 -0.57
N THR A 335 9.50 1.20 0.14
CA THR A 335 10.66 0.38 0.46
C THR A 335 10.38 -0.52 1.67
N PRO A 336 11.16 -1.61 1.87
CA PRO A 336 11.02 -2.45 3.07
C PRO A 336 11.06 -1.67 4.39
N ALA A 337 11.87 -0.61 4.47
CA ALA A 337 11.99 0.24 5.65
C ALA A 337 10.69 1.03 5.95
N GLN A 338 9.87 1.32 4.94
CA GLN A 338 8.61 2.05 5.06
C GLN A 338 7.44 1.15 5.53
N VAL A 339 7.61 -0.18 5.54
CA VAL A 339 6.56 -1.10 5.99
C VAL A 339 6.23 -0.91 7.47
N ARG A 340 7.25 -0.90 8.34
CA ARG A 340 7.06 -0.83 9.80
C ARG A 340 6.43 0.49 10.28
N PRO A 341 6.83 1.67 9.77
CA PRO A 341 6.15 2.93 10.09
C PRO A 341 4.65 2.93 9.73
N LEU A 342 4.28 2.32 8.60
CA LEU A 342 2.89 2.22 8.16
C LEU A 342 2.10 1.15 8.94
N ILE A 343 2.74 0.00 9.17
CA ILE A 343 2.15 -1.19 9.77
C ILE A 343 3.06 -1.63 10.93
N PRO A 344 2.86 -1.08 12.14
CA PRO A 344 3.81 -1.29 13.24
C PRO A 344 3.80 -2.70 13.82
N SER A 345 2.69 -3.42 13.69
CA SER A 345 2.51 -4.79 14.19
C SER A 345 1.49 -5.55 13.34
N ALA A 346 1.65 -6.88 13.26
CA ALA A 346 0.71 -7.77 12.58
C ALA A 346 -0.57 -8.03 13.40
N GLU A 347 -0.55 -7.73 14.70
CA GLU A 347 -1.61 -8.11 15.65
C GLU A 347 -2.81 -7.15 15.67
N ASN A 348 -2.62 -5.89 15.26
CA ASN A 348 -3.70 -4.88 15.28
C ASN A 348 -4.76 -5.08 14.18
N GLY A 349 -4.59 -6.10 13.33
CA GLY A 349 -5.50 -6.47 12.25
C GLY A 349 -5.34 -5.66 10.96
N LEU A 350 -4.47 -4.65 10.89
CA LEU A 350 -4.22 -3.89 9.66
C LEU A 350 -3.43 -4.71 8.65
N PHE A 351 -2.37 -5.40 9.10
CA PHE A 351 -1.50 -6.22 8.26
C PHE A 351 -2.29 -7.24 7.43
N SER A 352 -3.15 -8.02 8.08
CA SER A 352 -3.93 -9.08 7.41
C SER A 352 -4.88 -8.57 6.33
N ARG A 353 -5.23 -7.28 6.30
CA ARG A 353 -6.15 -6.69 5.33
C ARG A 353 -5.46 -6.18 4.06
N GLN A 354 -4.14 -6.10 4.07
CA GLN A 354 -3.36 -5.69 2.90
C GLN A 354 -3.10 -6.87 1.97
N LEU A 355 -3.13 -6.60 0.66
CA LEU A 355 -2.52 -7.43 -0.36
C LEU A 355 -1.08 -6.99 -0.55
N PHE A 356 -0.13 -7.82 -0.15
CA PHE A 356 1.29 -7.53 -0.31
C PHE A 356 1.85 -8.15 -1.59
N TYR A 357 2.79 -7.42 -2.20
CA TYR A 357 3.69 -7.95 -3.22
C TYR A 357 5.10 -7.43 -2.97
N ARG A 358 6.09 -8.32 -2.90
CA ARG A 358 7.50 -8.00 -2.70
C ARG A 358 8.27 -8.15 -4.00
N MET A 359 8.75 -7.04 -4.56
CA MET A 359 9.58 -7.08 -5.77
C MET A 359 11.01 -7.56 -5.47
N PRO A 360 11.67 -8.24 -6.43
CA PRO A 360 13.10 -8.55 -6.33
C PRO A 360 13.96 -7.27 -6.37
N PRO A 361 15.20 -7.33 -5.85
CA PRO A 361 16.20 -6.29 -6.13
C PRO A 361 16.58 -6.27 -7.62
N ILE A 362 17.21 -5.19 -8.05
CA ILE A 362 17.89 -5.13 -9.35
C ILE A 362 19.25 -5.82 -9.22
N ASP A 363 19.48 -6.84 -10.05
CA ASP A 363 20.73 -7.61 -10.04
C ASP A 363 21.64 -7.27 -11.21
N GLU A 364 21.11 -6.67 -12.28
CA GLU A 364 21.82 -6.35 -13.51
C GLU A 364 21.46 -4.94 -14.01
N TRP A 365 22.42 -4.28 -14.64
CA TRP A 365 22.18 -3.03 -15.36
C TRP A 365 21.46 -3.32 -16.67
N ALA A 366 20.31 -2.66 -16.89
CA ALA A 366 19.55 -2.74 -18.13
C ALA A 366 19.65 -1.43 -18.90
N ASP A 367 19.89 -1.51 -20.22
CA ASP A 367 19.76 -0.34 -21.08
C ASP A 367 18.28 0.10 -21.13
N GLN A 368 18.03 1.39 -20.90
CA GLN A 368 16.68 1.98 -20.92
C GLN A 368 16.43 2.77 -22.21
N PHE A 369 17.45 2.99 -23.04
CA PHE A 369 17.34 3.73 -24.30
C PHE A 369 16.86 2.87 -25.47
N GLU A 370 16.86 1.54 -25.31
CA GLU A 370 16.27 0.60 -26.29
C GLU A 370 14.75 0.45 -26.14
N GLN A 371 14.17 0.97 -25.05
CA GLN A 371 12.72 1.01 -24.85
C GLN A 371 12.13 2.07 -25.79
N GLY A 372 11.13 1.70 -26.59
CA GLY A 372 10.56 2.59 -27.60
C GLY A 372 9.99 3.88 -27.01
N ASP A 373 9.89 4.94 -27.82
CA ASP A 373 9.40 6.28 -27.44
C ASP A 373 7.89 6.33 -27.13
N GLU A 374 7.27 5.23 -26.69
CA GLU A 374 5.83 5.19 -26.39
C GLU A 374 5.54 5.90 -25.07
N ASP A 375 4.70 6.94 -25.13
CA ASP A 375 4.29 7.70 -23.96
C ASP A 375 3.29 6.90 -23.11
N MET A 376 3.83 6.22 -22.10
CA MET A 376 3.09 5.40 -21.14
C MET A 376 2.04 6.19 -20.36
N ASP A 377 2.33 7.45 -20.00
CA ASP A 377 1.38 8.30 -19.29
C ASP A 377 0.18 8.63 -20.16
N SER A 378 0.41 9.01 -21.42
CA SER A 378 -0.64 9.29 -22.39
C SER A 378 -1.49 8.05 -22.67
N LEU A 379 -0.86 6.89 -22.87
CA LEU A 379 -1.54 5.64 -23.14
C LEU A 379 -2.47 5.22 -22.00
N PHE A 380 -1.98 5.22 -20.75
CA PHE A 380 -2.81 4.88 -19.59
C PHE A 380 -3.91 5.92 -19.35
N SER A 381 -3.65 7.18 -19.68
CA SER A 381 -4.69 8.23 -19.63
C SER A 381 -5.79 7.97 -20.65
N ASP A 382 -5.46 7.50 -21.84
CA ASP A 382 -6.45 7.13 -22.87
C ASP A 382 -7.26 5.90 -22.47
N TRP A 383 -6.65 4.87 -21.87
CA TRP A 383 -7.38 3.78 -21.26
C TRP A 383 -8.29 4.25 -20.12
N GLY A 384 -7.86 5.20 -19.29
CA GLY A 384 -8.70 5.82 -18.28
C GLY A 384 -9.93 6.51 -18.87
N LYS A 385 -9.78 7.21 -20.01
CA LYS A 385 -10.91 7.84 -20.71
C LYS A 385 -11.88 6.80 -21.25
N GLN A 386 -11.37 5.75 -21.91
CA GLN A 386 -12.19 4.64 -22.41
C GLN A 386 -12.96 3.97 -21.27
N TRP A 387 -12.27 3.69 -20.17
CA TRP A 387 -12.86 3.09 -18.98
C TRP A 387 -13.97 3.95 -18.37
N LYS A 388 -13.74 5.28 -18.26
CA LYS A 388 -14.76 6.20 -17.76
C LYS A 388 -16.05 6.17 -18.57
N ILE A 389 -15.95 6.15 -19.91
CA ILE A 389 -17.14 6.08 -20.79
C ILE A 389 -17.98 4.85 -20.44
N LEU A 390 -17.33 3.69 -20.28
CA LEU A 390 -18.01 2.48 -19.86
C LEU A 390 -18.63 2.62 -18.45
N VAL A 391 -17.87 3.10 -17.47
CA VAL A 391 -18.36 3.27 -16.09
C VAL A 391 -19.57 4.20 -16.02
N ASP A 392 -19.56 5.30 -16.77
CA ASP A 392 -20.69 6.23 -16.83
C ASP A 392 -21.91 5.58 -17.50
N TYR A 393 -21.71 4.92 -18.64
CA TYR A 393 -22.76 4.15 -19.32
C TYR A 393 -23.45 3.15 -18.39
N LEU A 394 -22.67 2.49 -17.53
CA LEU A 394 -23.19 1.53 -16.55
C LEU A 394 -23.98 2.22 -15.44
N ARG A 395 -23.43 3.28 -14.85
CA ARG A 395 -24.07 4.00 -13.74
C ARG A 395 -25.40 4.64 -14.13
N GLU A 396 -25.59 4.95 -15.40
CA GLU A 396 -26.85 5.47 -15.93
C GLU A 396 -27.94 4.40 -16.09
N ARG A 397 -27.56 3.11 -16.20
CA ARG A 397 -28.47 2.02 -16.60
C ARG A 397 -28.64 0.92 -15.56
N VAL A 398 -27.61 0.68 -14.74
CA VAL A 398 -27.53 -0.43 -13.80
C VAL A 398 -27.18 0.12 -12.42
N ASN A 399 -28.04 -0.17 -11.44
CA ASN A 399 -27.81 0.22 -10.06
C ASN A 399 -26.80 -0.71 -9.38
N ILE A 400 -26.89 -2.01 -9.64
CA ILE A 400 -26.06 -3.02 -8.98
C ILE A 400 -25.79 -4.23 -9.87
N ILE A 401 -24.57 -4.75 -9.79
CA ILE A 401 -24.14 -6.02 -10.36
C ILE A 401 -23.74 -6.93 -9.20
N GLN A 402 -24.32 -8.13 -9.14
CA GLN A 402 -24.03 -9.11 -8.11
C GLN A 402 -23.22 -10.28 -8.67
N PHE A 403 -22.01 -10.46 -8.15
CA PHE A 403 -21.11 -11.53 -8.54
C PHE A 403 -21.43 -12.84 -7.83
N HIS A 404 -21.42 -13.93 -8.61
CA HIS A 404 -21.68 -15.28 -8.14
C HIS A 404 -20.61 -16.27 -8.61
N LEU A 405 -20.19 -17.15 -7.68
CA LEU A 405 -19.49 -18.37 -8.02
C LEU A 405 -20.49 -19.52 -8.16
N SER A 406 -20.22 -20.45 -9.06
CA SER A 406 -20.93 -21.74 -9.12
C SER A 406 -20.61 -22.60 -7.88
N ASP A 407 -21.41 -23.62 -7.61
CA ASP A 407 -21.16 -24.50 -6.46
C ASP A 407 -19.84 -25.27 -6.59
N THR A 408 -19.52 -25.76 -7.79
CA THR A 408 -18.22 -26.37 -8.10
C THR A 408 -17.05 -25.41 -7.88
N GLN A 409 -17.21 -24.13 -8.25
CA GLN A 409 -16.19 -23.10 -8.01
C GLN A 409 -16.03 -22.83 -6.51
N LYS A 410 -17.13 -22.79 -5.73
CA LYS A 410 -17.07 -22.65 -4.26
C LYS A 410 -16.35 -23.82 -3.59
N GLU A 411 -16.59 -25.05 -4.06
CA GLU A 411 -15.87 -26.23 -3.55
C GLU A 411 -14.37 -26.11 -3.81
N ARG A 412 -13.97 -25.81 -5.06
CA ARG A 412 -12.56 -25.59 -5.43
C ARG A 412 -11.91 -24.46 -4.65
N PHE A 413 -12.62 -23.36 -4.45
CA PHE A 413 -12.19 -22.22 -3.63
C PHE A 413 -11.90 -22.67 -2.19
N ASN A 414 -12.85 -23.35 -1.55
CA ASN A 414 -12.71 -23.82 -0.18
C ASN A 414 -11.58 -24.84 -0.04
N SER A 415 -11.43 -25.78 -0.97
CA SER A 415 -10.32 -26.74 -0.98
C SER A 415 -8.98 -26.03 -1.08
N CYS A 416 -8.83 -25.04 -1.97
CA CYS A 416 -7.60 -24.25 -2.10
C CYS A 416 -7.26 -23.52 -0.79
N PHE A 417 -8.22 -22.76 -0.24
CA PHE A 417 -7.98 -21.97 0.97
C PHE A 417 -7.78 -22.82 2.20
N ALA A 418 -8.44 -23.96 2.34
CA ALA A 418 -8.25 -24.85 3.49
C ALA A 418 -6.81 -25.40 3.54
N ARG A 419 -6.23 -25.75 2.37
CA ARG A 419 -4.82 -26.19 2.28
C ARG A 419 -3.85 -25.08 2.67
N ILE A 420 -4.04 -23.88 2.10
CA ILE A 420 -3.18 -22.72 2.38
C ILE A 420 -3.31 -22.26 3.83
N PHE A 421 -4.51 -22.31 4.40
CA PHE A 421 -4.75 -21.98 5.81
C PHE A 421 -4.08 -22.96 6.78
N GLY A 422 -4.11 -24.25 6.46
CA GLY A 422 -3.37 -25.29 7.18
C GLY A 422 -1.87 -25.04 7.15
N HIS A 423 -1.33 -24.82 5.94
CA HIS A 423 0.09 -24.49 5.71
C HIS A 423 0.52 -23.23 6.47
N ALA A 424 -0.22 -22.12 6.31
CA ALA A 424 0.04 -20.85 7.00
C ALA A 424 0.16 -20.99 8.52
N GLY A 425 -0.76 -21.76 9.12
CA GLY A 425 -0.76 -21.98 10.57
C GLY A 425 0.44 -22.75 11.08
N LEU A 426 0.98 -23.68 10.27
CA LEU A 426 2.16 -24.45 10.63
C LEU A 426 3.45 -23.66 10.46
N SER A 427 3.54 -22.89 9.37
CA SER A 427 4.78 -22.21 8.98
C SER A 427 4.96 -20.86 9.66
N TYR A 428 3.86 -20.13 9.95
CA TYR A 428 3.92 -18.75 10.43
C TYR A 428 2.93 -18.43 11.56
N GLY A 429 2.20 -19.42 12.07
CA GLY A 429 1.28 -19.24 13.20
C GLY A 429 -0.01 -18.45 12.88
N TYR A 430 -0.58 -17.83 13.91
CA TYR A 430 -1.90 -17.19 13.85
C TYR A 430 -1.97 -15.93 12.96
N PRO A 431 -0.99 -15.01 12.97
CA PRO A 431 -1.05 -13.80 12.13
C PRO A 431 -1.27 -14.12 10.66
N MET A 432 -0.60 -15.17 10.18
CA MET A 432 -0.72 -15.59 8.79
C MET A 432 -2.01 -16.35 8.49
N ARG A 433 -2.58 -17.09 9.45
CA ARG A 433 -3.96 -17.61 9.31
C ARG A 433 -4.98 -16.50 9.10
N SER A 434 -4.84 -15.40 9.86
CA SER A 434 -5.67 -14.21 9.68
C SER A 434 -5.49 -13.62 8.28
N SER A 435 -4.24 -13.47 7.82
CA SER A 435 -3.96 -13.00 6.45
C SER A 435 -4.58 -13.89 5.38
N VAL A 436 -4.46 -15.22 5.47
CA VAL A 436 -5.07 -16.14 4.49
C VAL A 436 -6.60 -16.00 4.44
N ALA A 437 -7.26 -15.85 5.60
CA ALA A 437 -8.70 -15.64 5.65
C ALA A 437 -9.14 -14.32 4.99
N ARG A 438 -8.30 -13.29 5.01
CA ARG A 438 -8.54 -12.00 4.35
C ARG A 438 -8.14 -11.99 2.88
N ILE A 439 -7.10 -12.74 2.50
CA ILE A 439 -6.78 -13.03 1.09
C ILE A 439 -7.98 -13.68 0.41
N ALA A 440 -8.72 -14.58 1.08
CA ALA A 440 -9.95 -15.15 0.52
C ALA A 440 -10.98 -14.08 0.11
N ILE A 441 -11.20 -13.07 0.95
CA ILE A 441 -12.09 -11.95 0.63
C ILE A 441 -11.55 -11.17 -0.58
N ASN A 442 -10.25 -10.88 -0.59
CA ASN A 442 -9.61 -10.14 -1.67
C ASN A 442 -9.61 -10.90 -3.00
N ILE A 443 -9.54 -12.22 -2.99
CA ILE A 443 -9.66 -13.06 -4.18
C ILE A 443 -11.08 -13.02 -4.74
N CYS A 444 -12.11 -12.99 -3.89
CA CYS A 444 -13.48 -12.74 -4.35
C CYS A 444 -13.62 -11.36 -5.03
N ARG A 445 -12.95 -10.32 -4.49
CA ARG A 445 -12.93 -8.98 -5.10
C ARG A 445 -12.23 -8.99 -6.45
N ILE A 446 -11.04 -9.58 -6.53
CA ILE A 446 -10.27 -9.74 -7.77
C ILE A 446 -11.10 -10.52 -8.81
N ALA A 447 -11.70 -11.65 -8.42
CA ALA A 447 -12.54 -12.46 -9.30
C ALA A 447 -13.71 -11.66 -9.88
N SER A 448 -14.36 -10.82 -9.07
CA SER A 448 -15.45 -9.98 -9.55
C SER A 448 -15.01 -8.95 -10.60
N VAL A 449 -13.82 -8.34 -10.42
CA VAL A 449 -13.29 -7.36 -11.37
C VAL A 449 -12.86 -8.04 -12.66
N VAL A 450 -12.18 -9.19 -12.56
CA VAL A 450 -11.76 -9.97 -13.74
C VAL A 450 -12.97 -10.46 -14.53
N ALA A 451 -13.97 -11.06 -13.87
CA ALA A 451 -15.20 -11.50 -14.51
C ALA A 451 -15.94 -10.35 -15.18
N PHE A 452 -16.00 -9.19 -14.50
CA PHE A 452 -16.63 -8.00 -15.03
C PHE A 452 -15.91 -7.50 -16.29
N LEU A 453 -14.58 -7.39 -16.24
CA LEU A 453 -13.76 -6.97 -17.38
C LEU A 453 -13.92 -7.91 -18.57
N ARG A 454 -13.91 -9.23 -18.35
CA ARG A 454 -14.15 -10.23 -19.39
C ARG A 454 -15.52 -10.06 -20.04
N SER A 455 -16.54 -9.83 -19.22
CA SER A 455 -17.92 -9.68 -19.68
C SER A 455 -18.11 -8.47 -20.60
N VAL A 456 -17.44 -7.37 -20.28
CA VAL A 456 -17.63 -6.07 -20.96
C VAL A 456 -16.56 -5.77 -22.02
N GLU A 457 -15.71 -6.73 -22.39
CA GLU A 457 -14.61 -6.49 -23.36
C GLU A 457 -15.09 -5.84 -24.66
N SER A 458 -16.23 -6.29 -25.19
CA SER A 458 -16.82 -5.74 -26.42
C SER A 458 -17.27 -4.28 -26.27
N LEU A 459 -17.62 -3.84 -25.06
CA LEU A 459 -18.05 -2.47 -24.75
C LEU A 459 -16.87 -1.52 -24.49
N LEU A 460 -15.66 -2.02 -24.31
CA LEU A 460 -14.49 -1.15 -24.10
C LEU A 460 -14.03 -0.45 -25.37
N ILE A 461 -14.59 -0.81 -26.52
CA ILE A 461 -14.46 -0.08 -27.78
C ILE A 461 -15.48 1.08 -27.74
N PRO A 462 -15.07 2.36 -27.67
CA PRO A 462 -16.01 3.47 -27.45
C PRO A 462 -17.15 3.57 -28.48
N GLN A 463 -16.88 3.18 -29.73
CA GLN A 463 -17.89 3.14 -30.78
C GLN A 463 -19.00 2.11 -30.49
N ALA A 464 -18.67 0.99 -29.85
CA ALA A 464 -19.63 -0.04 -29.50
C ALA A 464 -20.66 0.43 -28.47
N ILE A 465 -20.27 1.32 -27.54
CA ILE A 465 -21.21 1.92 -26.56
C ILE A 465 -22.21 2.86 -27.25
N LEU A 466 -21.75 3.57 -28.28
CA LEU A 466 -22.59 4.50 -29.06
C LEU A 466 -23.53 3.76 -30.01
N ASP A 467 -23.15 2.56 -30.45
CA ASP A 467 -23.96 1.73 -31.34
C ASP A 467 -25.00 0.94 -30.53
N SER A 468 -26.29 1.16 -30.81
CA SER A 468 -27.42 0.51 -30.12
C SER A 468 -27.44 -1.03 -30.23
N GLN A 469 -26.56 -1.62 -31.04
CA GLN A 469 -26.45 -3.07 -31.24
C GLN A 469 -25.79 -3.76 -30.03
N PHE A 470 -24.97 -3.07 -29.24
CA PHE A 470 -24.28 -3.64 -28.08
C PHE A 470 -24.97 -3.23 -26.78
N SER A 471 -25.94 -4.05 -26.37
CA SER A 471 -26.56 -3.95 -25.04
C SER A 471 -25.71 -4.67 -23.99
N ILE A 472 -25.68 -4.14 -22.77
CA ILE A 472 -25.08 -4.83 -21.62
C ILE A 472 -25.70 -6.22 -21.37
N LEU A 473 -26.96 -6.41 -21.77
CA LEU A 473 -27.64 -7.71 -21.64
C LEU A 473 -27.10 -8.77 -22.61
N ASN A 474 -26.35 -8.36 -23.63
CA ASN A 474 -25.68 -9.27 -24.57
C ASN A 474 -24.26 -9.63 -24.12
N CYS A 475 -23.76 -9.02 -23.04
CA CYS A 475 -22.43 -9.30 -22.53
C CYS A 475 -22.37 -10.70 -21.91
N PRO A 476 -21.37 -11.53 -22.27
CA PRO A 476 -21.23 -12.87 -21.70
C PRO A 476 -21.07 -12.81 -20.19
N GLY A 477 -21.63 -13.79 -19.48
CA GLY A 477 -21.54 -13.86 -18.01
C GLY A 477 -22.44 -12.88 -17.25
N LEU A 478 -23.08 -11.94 -17.93
CA LEU A 478 -24.08 -11.04 -17.36
C LEU A 478 -25.51 -11.51 -17.68
N SER A 479 -26.41 -11.38 -16.71
CA SER A 479 -27.84 -11.67 -16.89
C SER A 479 -28.71 -10.79 -15.99
N PRO A 480 -29.97 -10.50 -16.34
CA PRO A 480 -30.90 -9.84 -15.43
C PRO A 480 -31.04 -10.60 -14.13
N ALA A 481 -31.13 -9.88 -13.01
CA ALA A 481 -31.42 -10.51 -11.73
C ALA A 481 -32.80 -11.21 -11.77
N PRO A 482 -32.94 -12.40 -11.15
CA PRO A 482 -34.15 -13.24 -11.28
C PRO A 482 -35.41 -12.58 -10.72
N GLU A 483 -35.27 -11.60 -9.83
CA GLU A 483 -36.38 -10.81 -9.30
C GLU A 483 -36.97 -9.79 -10.31
N ILE A 484 -36.31 -9.55 -11.44
CA ILE A 484 -36.76 -8.56 -12.43
C ILE A 484 -37.85 -9.18 -13.34
N PRO A 485 -39.04 -8.57 -13.44
CA PRO A 485 -40.11 -9.04 -14.32
C PRO A 485 -39.66 -9.13 -15.79
N GLU A 486 -40.08 -10.18 -16.50
CA GLU A 486 -39.74 -10.39 -17.91
C GLU A 486 -40.16 -9.23 -18.83
N GLU A 487 -41.26 -8.55 -18.51
CA GLU A 487 -41.71 -7.35 -19.23
C GLU A 487 -40.68 -6.22 -19.14
N ASN A 488 -40.14 -5.96 -17.94
CA ASN A 488 -39.10 -4.94 -17.74
C ASN A 488 -37.80 -5.32 -18.46
N VAL A 489 -37.46 -6.62 -18.49
CA VAL A 489 -36.29 -7.11 -19.25
C VAL A 489 -36.49 -6.87 -20.75
N ARG A 490 -37.68 -7.14 -21.29
CA ARG A 490 -38.01 -6.85 -22.70
C ARG A 490 -37.93 -5.36 -23.02
N ASP A 491 -38.32 -4.52 -22.07
CA ASP A 491 -38.26 -3.05 -22.20
C ASP A 491 -36.86 -2.48 -21.90
N GLY A 492 -35.88 -3.33 -21.56
CA GLY A 492 -34.50 -2.92 -21.29
C GLY A 492 -34.30 -2.24 -19.92
N ILE A 493 -35.28 -2.32 -19.03
CA ILE A 493 -35.26 -1.75 -17.68
C ILE A 493 -34.68 -2.79 -16.72
N VAL A 494 -33.35 -2.87 -16.66
CA VAL A 494 -32.63 -3.88 -15.87
C VAL A 494 -31.71 -3.20 -14.83
N PRO A 495 -32.27 -2.73 -13.70
CA PRO A 495 -31.49 -2.03 -12.67
C PRO A 495 -30.53 -2.95 -11.89
N SER A 496 -30.67 -4.27 -12.00
CA SER A 496 -29.85 -5.26 -11.28
C SER A 496 -29.41 -6.39 -12.21
N LEU A 497 -28.12 -6.74 -12.16
CA LEU A 497 -27.55 -7.84 -12.96
C LEU A 497 -26.88 -8.88 -12.06
N GLU A 498 -26.93 -10.15 -12.48
CA GLU A 498 -26.02 -11.19 -11.99
C GLU A 498 -24.81 -11.30 -12.92
N LEU A 499 -23.62 -11.47 -12.31
CA LEU A 499 -22.34 -11.68 -13.00
C LEU A 499 -21.74 -13.02 -12.57
N ARG A 500 -21.25 -13.80 -13.54
CA ARG A 500 -20.54 -15.06 -13.32
C ARG A 500 -19.16 -15.04 -13.95
N ILE A 501 -18.21 -15.69 -13.28
CA ILE A 501 -16.86 -15.94 -13.83
C ILE A 501 -16.85 -17.29 -14.54
N ASP A 502 -16.18 -17.36 -15.70
CA ASP A 502 -15.90 -18.64 -16.34
C ASP A 502 -14.83 -19.44 -15.58
N ASP A 503 -14.67 -20.71 -15.94
CA ASP A 503 -13.79 -21.61 -15.19
C ASP A 503 -12.29 -21.35 -15.40
N ASP A 504 -11.90 -20.76 -16.53
CA ASP A 504 -10.51 -20.45 -16.85
C ASP A 504 -10.07 -19.19 -16.09
N ASP A 505 -10.88 -18.13 -16.12
CA ASP A 505 -10.65 -16.90 -15.36
C ASP A 505 -10.71 -17.19 -13.84
N PHE A 506 -11.63 -18.05 -13.41
CA PHE A 506 -11.68 -18.50 -12.01
C PHE A 506 -10.40 -19.23 -11.61
N LYS A 507 -9.90 -20.14 -12.46
CA LYS A 507 -8.65 -20.87 -12.20
C LYS A 507 -7.45 -19.92 -12.16
N ALA A 508 -7.40 -18.93 -13.04
CA ALA A 508 -6.36 -17.90 -13.08
C ALA A 508 -6.32 -17.10 -11.79
N VAL A 509 -7.48 -16.59 -11.35
CA VAL A 509 -7.60 -15.82 -10.11
C VAL A 509 -7.25 -16.68 -8.90
N LEU A 510 -7.67 -17.94 -8.87
CA LEU A 510 -7.31 -18.87 -7.79
C LEU A 510 -5.81 -19.23 -7.78
N SER A 511 -5.11 -19.10 -8.91
CA SER A 511 -3.65 -19.31 -8.97
C SER A 511 -2.85 -18.20 -8.29
N LEU A 512 -3.46 -17.02 -8.04
CA LEU A 512 -2.82 -15.91 -7.34
C LEU A 512 -2.68 -16.15 -5.83
N VAL A 513 -3.43 -17.10 -5.27
CA VAL A 513 -3.56 -17.26 -3.81
C VAL A 513 -2.22 -17.65 -3.16
N GLU A 514 -1.52 -18.64 -3.70
CA GLU A 514 -0.24 -19.07 -3.13
C GLU A 514 0.82 -17.96 -3.23
N PRO A 515 1.07 -17.33 -4.40
CA PRO A 515 1.98 -16.20 -4.48
C PRO A 515 1.64 -15.06 -3.50
N LEU A 516 0.40 -14.60 -3.44
CA LEU A 516 -0.02 -13.52 -2.52
C LEU A 516 0.20 -13.89 -1.05
N TYR A 517 -0.05 -15.14 -0.70
CA TYR A 517 0.26 -15.69 0.62
C TYR A 517 1.78 -15.66 0.90
N ARG A 518 2.62 -16.09 -0.05
CA ARG A 518 4.09 -16.09 0.08
C ARG A 518 4.65 -14.68 0.18
N HIS A 519 4.12 -13.73 -0.60
CA HIS A 519 4.45 -12.30 -0.50
C HIS A 519 4.11 -11.75 0.88
N SER A 520 2.90 -12.04 1.37
CA SER A 520 2.48 -11.66 2.73
C SER A 520 3.41 -12.24 3.80
N ALA A 521 3.80 -13.52 3.67
CA ALA A 521 4.74 -14.15 4.58
C ALA A 521 6.12 -13.49 4.56
N GLY A 522 6.62 -13.10 3.38
CA GLY A 522 7.87 -12.35 3.24
C GLY A 522 7.82 -10.94 3.87
N ILE A 523 6.66 -10.27 3.87
CA ILE A 523 6.51 -8.99 4.58
C ILE A 523 6.38 -9.20 6.09
N LEU A 524 5.73 -10.28 6.53
CA LEU A 524 5.59 -10.60 7.96
C LEU A 524 6.97 -10.68 8.65
N THR A 525 8.00 -11.18 7.98
CA THR A 525 9.36 -11.26 8.54
C THR A 525 10.03 -9.90 8.75
N LEU A 526 9.50 -8.82 8.16
CA LEU A 526 9.99 -7.45 8.35
C LEU A 526 9.40 -6.79 9.61
N LEU A 527 8.37 -7.37 10.20
CA LEU A 527 7.66 -6.83 11.35
C LEU A 527 8.20 -7.40 12.67
N PRO A 528 8.24 -6.61 13.75
CA PRO A 528 8.63 -7.11 15.06
C PRO A 528 7.60 -8.12 15.58
N SER A 529 8.07 -9.13 16.32
CA SER A 529 7.21 -10.02 17.11
C SER A 529 6.98 -9.38 18.48
N ASP A 530 5.72 -9.17 18.88
CA ASP A 530 5.36 -8.59 20.18
C ASP A 530 5.50 -9.58 21.36
N GLU A 531 5.84 -10.85 21.10
CA GLU A 531 6.36 -11.75 22.14
C GLU A 531 7.78 -11.30 22.54
N ALA A 532 7.99 -11.03 23.85
CA ALA A 532 9.22 -10.55 24.52
C ALA A 532 10.55 -10.85 23.78
N PRO A 533 11.56 -9.95 23.83
CA PRO A 533 12.60 -9.73 22.82
C PRO A 533 13.36 -11.00 22.44
N ARG A 534 12.71 -11.80 21.60
CA ARG A 534 13.26 -12.81 20.73
C ARG A 534 12.77 -12.35 19.39
N SER A 535 13.66 -11.82 18.56
CA SER A 535 13.46 -11.91 17.12
C SER A 535 12.99 -13.35 16.88
N ARG A 536 11.75 -13.56 16.41
CA ARG A 536 11.22 -14.91 16.27
C ARG A 536 11.93 -15.54 15.08
N THR A 537 13.15 -16.01 15.30
CA THR A 537 13.85 -16.87 14.38
C THR A 537 12.93 -18.08 14.19
N PRO A 538 12.50 -18.37 12.95
CA PRO A 538 11.66 -19.54 12.69
C PRO A 538 12.34 -20.76 13.28
N THR A 539 11.58 -21.61 13.96
CA THR A 539 12.11 -22.92 14.36
C THR A 539 12.51 -23.68 13.09
N PRO A 540 13.52 -24.59 13.14
CA PRO A 540 13.90 -25.38 11.97
C PRO A 540 12.69 -26.07 11.30
N GLN A 541 11.73 -26.52 12.11
CA GLN A 541 10.49 -27.12 11.64
C GLN A 541 9.58 -26.13 10.89
N GLU A 542 9.41 -24.90 11.40
CA GLU A 542 8.67 -23.84 10.70
C GLU A 542 9.38 -23.45 9.39
N ALA A 543 10.71 -23.33 9.40
CA ALA A 543 11.51 -23.00 8.22
C ALA A 543 11.41 -24.09 7.13
N LEU A 544 11.49 -25.37 7.52
CA LEU A 544 11.25 -26.51 6.65
C LEU A 544 9.89 -26.43 5.97
N PHE A 545 8.81 -26.23 6.74
CA PHE A 545 7.47 -26.20 6.17
C PHE A 545 7.21 -24.95 5.35
N ALA A 546 7.78 -23.81 5.74
CA ALA A 546 7.77 -22.60 4.94
C ALA A 546 8.47 -22.79 3.58
N ALA A 547 9.47 -23.66 3.46
CA ALA A 547 10.16 -23.89 2.19
C ALA A 547 9.44 -24.89 1.26
N LEU A 548 8.64 -25.80 1.83
CA LEU A 548 7.98 -26.84 1.04
C LEU A 548 6.82 -26.31 0.16
N PRO A 549 6.62 -26.88 -1.03
CA PRO A 549 5.44 -26.59 -1.84
C PRO A 549 4.17 -27.20 -1.22
N LEU A 550 2.99 -26.71 -1.61
CA LEU A 550 1.70 -27.20 -1.08
C LEU A 550 1.43 -28.69 -1.35
N SER A 551 2.10 -29.24 -2.36
CA SER A 551 2.20 -30.67 -2.65
C SER A 551 3.67 -31.00 -2.87
N PHE A 552 4.19 -32.01 -2.18
CA PHE A 552 5.61 -32.37 -2.23
C PHE A 552 5.81 -33.87 -2.11
N ASN A 553 6.94 -34.36 -2.60
CA ASN A 553 7.37 -35.74 -2.40
C ASN A 553 8.38 -35.87 -1.25
N ARG A 554 8.62 -37.10 -0.78
CA ARG A 554 9.54 -37.36 0.35
C ARG A 554 10.96 -36.87 0.06
N GLN A 555 11.41 -36.94 -1.18
CA GLN A 555 12.74 -36.49 -1.56
C GLN A 555 12.89 -34.97 -1.38
N GLN A 556 11.92 -34.19 -1.85
CA GLN A 556 11.88 -32.73 -1.63
C GLN A 556 11.87 -32.39 -0.13
N ALA A 557 11.12 -33.17 0.67
CA ALA A 557 11.11 -33.01 2.13
C ALA A 557 12.46 -33.31 2.78
N LEU A 558 13.22 -34.30 2.27
CA LEU A 558 14.55 -34.63 2.75
C LEU A 558 15.57 -33.55 2.40
N GLU A 559 15.53 -33.05 1.17
CA GLU A 559 16.42 -31.98 0.69
C GLU A 559 16.23 -30.70 1.52
N GLU A 560 14.99 -30.31 1.78
CA GLU A 560 14.71 -29.16 2.66
C GLU A 560 15.04 -29.43 4.13
N ALA A 561 14.85 -30.66 4.60
CA ALA A 561 15.22 -31.03 5.98
C ALA A 561 16.73 -30.92 6.18
N GLU A 562 17.53 -31.37 5.21
CA GLU A 562 18.99 -31.23 5.23
C GLU A 562 19.41 -29.76 5.27
N ARG A 563 18.82 -28.91 4.41
CA ARG A 563 19.06 -27.45 4.40
C ARG A 563 18.75 -26.78 5.75
N ASN A 564 17.77 -27.30 6.47
CA ASN A 564 17.34 -26.79 7.77
C ASN A 564 17.96 -27.54 8.96
N ASN A 565 18.98 -28.39 8.75
CA ASN A 565 19.65 -29.19 9.78
C ASN A 565 18.71 -30.11 10.59
N ILE A 566 17.71 -30.70 9.93
CA ILE A 566 16.74 -31.63 10.52
C ILE A 566 17.13 -33.08 10.17
N PRO A 567 17.40 -33.95 11.16
CA PRO A 567 17.68 -35.37 10.90
C PRO A 567 16.49 -36.09 10.25
N THR A 568 16.78 -37.05 9.36
CA THR A 568 15.75 -37.83 8.64
C THR A 568 14.72 -38.49 9.56
N ALA A 569 15.15 -39.07 10.69
CA ALA A 569 14.24 -39.68 11.65
C ALA A 569 13.26 -38.67 12.27
N THR A 570 13.73 -37.44 12.51
CA THR A 570 12.90 -36.33 13.01
C THR A 570 11.92 -35.87 11.94
N LEU A 571 12.34 -35.77 10.68
CA LEU A 571 11.47 -35.47 9.54
C LEU A 571 10.35 -36.51 9.42
N ASP A 572 10.70 -37.81 9.37
CA ASP A 572 9.72 -38.89 9.20
C ASP A 572 8.71 -38.92 10.36
N THR A 573 9.19 -38.71 11.60
CA THR A 573 8.32 -38.59 12.79
C THR A 573 7.38 -37.38 12.66
N CYS A 574 7.88 -36.25 12.17
CA CYS A 574 7.09 -35.04 12.00
C CYS A 574 6.00 -35.24 10.94
N LEU A 575 6.34 -35.77 9.76
CA LEU A 575 5.40 -36.08 8.69
C LEU A 575 4.30 -37.04 9.18
N LYS A 576 4.68 -38.11 9.90
CA LYS A 576 3.71 -39.06 10.47
C LYS A 576 2.74 -38.39 11.44
N ARG A 577 3.25 -37.59 12.38
CA ARG A 577 2.42 -36.85 13.35
C ARG A 577 1.45 -35.89 12.66
N MET A 578 1.87 -35.27 11.56
CA MET A 578 1.02 -34.35 10.79
C MET A 578 -0.08 -35.07 10.03
N GLN A 579 0.20 -36.28 9.53
CA GLN A 579 -0.81 -37.16 8.94
C GLN A 579 -1.85 -37.59 9.99
N GLU A 580 -1.40 -38.01 11.18
CA GLU A 580 -2.29 -38.38 12.28
C GLU A 580 -3.20 -37.22 12.72
N ARG A 581 -2.71 -35.97 12.62
CA ARG A 581 -3.46 -34.75 12.91
C ARG A 581 -4.32 -34.26 11.74
N GLY A 582 -4.27 -34.91 10.58
CA GLY A 582 -5.00 -34.51 9.36
C GLY A 582 -4.52 -33.19 8.76
N THR A 583 -3.32 -32.71 9.11
CA THR A 583 -2.74 -31.48 8.53
C THR A 583 -1.96 -31.76 7.24
N LEU A 584 -1.69 -33.04 6.98
CA LEU A 584 -1.01 -33.53 5.78
C LEU A 584 -1.76 -34.78 5.29
N GLU A 585 -2.06 -34.82 4.00
CA GLU A 585 -2.69 -35.96 3.32
C GLU A 585 -1.63 -36.73 2.54
N LYS A 586 -1.77 -38.06 2.49
CA LYS A 586 -0.88 -38.95 1.74
C LYS A 586 -1.56 -39.35 0.45
N ASN A 587 -1.11 -38.80 -0.68
CA ASN A 587 -1.74 -39.03 -1.98
C ASN A 587 -1.17 -40.28 -2.70
N GLY A 588 -0.02 -40.77 -2.25
CA GLY A 588 0.67 -41.90 -2.85
C GLY A 588 1.88 -42.37 -2.04
N ARG A 589 2.68 -43.28 -2.60
CA ARG A 589 3.94 -43.70 -1.97
C ARG A 589 4.94 -42.55 -1.96
N GLY A 590 5.11 -41.92 -0.80
CA GLY A 590 6.05 -40.82 -0.63
C GLY A 590 5.56 -39.49 -1.20
N GLU A 591 4.27 -39.37 -1.52
CA GLU A 591 3.65 -38.13 -1.98
C GLU A 591 2.72 -37.57 -0.92
N TYR A 592 2.85 -36.27 -0.66
CA TYR A 592 2.17 -35.57 0.40
C TYR A 592 1.55 -34.27 -0.13
N SER A 593 0.42 -33.87 0.46
CA SER A 593 -0.12 -32.53 0.30
C SER A 593 -0.57 -31.98 1.64
N PHE A 594 -0.43 -30.67 1.85
CA PHE A 594 -1.04 -30.04 3.02
C PHE A 594 -2.56 -30.24 2.95
N GLY A 595 -3.11 -30.83 4.02
CA GLY A 595 -4.53 -31.11 4.16
C GLY A 595 -5.28 -29.87 4.65
N GLY A 596 -6.55 -29.76 4.25
CA GLY A 596 -7.41 -28.64 4.63
C GLY A 596 -8.73 -29.14 5.19
N ARG A 597 -8.96 -29.01 6.50
CA ARG A 597 -10.26 -29.33 7.10
C ARG A 597 -11.22 -28.17 6.85
N VAL A 598 -12.15 -28.33 5.92
CA VAL A 598 -13.26 -27.37 5.75
C VAL A 598 -14.24 -27.60 6.89
N THR A 599 -14.52 -26.55 7.66
CA THR A 599 -15.57 -26.59 8.68
C THR A 599 -16.74 -25.73 8.19
N HIS A 600 -17.91 -26.34 8.04
CA HIS A 600 -19.11 -25.61 7.71
C HIS A 600 -19.64 -24.94 8.99
N LYS A 601 -19.88 -23.62 8.93
CA LYS A 601 -20.47 -22.83 10.02
C LYS A 601 -21.98 -22.73 9.89
#